data_AF-A0A1F7NPF4-F1
#
_entry.id   AF-A0A1F7NPF4-F1
#
_cell.length_a   1.000
_cell.length_b   1.000
_cell.length_c   1.000
_cell.angle_alpha   90.00
_cell.angle_beta   90.00
_cell.angle_gamma   90.00
#
_symmetry.space_group_name_H-M   'P 1'
#
loop_
_entity.id
_entity.type
_entity.pdbx_description
1 polymer ?
#
loop_
_entity_poly.entity_id
_entity_poly.type
_entity_poly.pdbx_seq_one_letter_code
_entity_poly.pdbx_strand_id
1 'polypeptide(L)'
;MADDPAKKKDELLQLLSQVESQAQRLEALGGDIVRSARLSRDVAGPLRDLFLVVPVGNLSSEHWHRQVTSWRSWHVAVGEVETARTAVNSFVALSSAVASSSCETFTMVSLTPHLSPSILVTVEDVKARLRQIFERFPLLEEAESAMRRVGLDVRGGNRRTPLDLLSEARTALEQPSFQDGGPASVLIPLRECLDASIAEILRRRRTREPTPKVRDKLISLGRQCARAGLQVTYFERLGTDAERLLNDLSAAKQAGMSREQLTELFHRGLLFLNALLQSIDETLLRST
;
A
#
# COMPACT_ATOMS: atom_id res chain seq x y z
N MET A 1 -54.40 -14.07 14.25
CA MET A 1 -54.13 -13.47 12.93
C MET A 1 -53.05 -14.31 12.29
N ALA A 2 -53.38 -15.08 11.26
CA ALA A 2 -52.40 -15.92 10.57
C ALA A 2 -51.51 -15.01 9.70
N ASP A 3 -50.21 -15.12 9.87
CA ASP A 3 -49.24 -14.44 9.00
C ASP A 3 -49.50 -14.85 7.55
N ASP A 4 -49.80 -13.87 6.70
CA ASP A 4 -50.03 -14.06 5.28
C ASP A 4 -48.74 -14.55 4.60
N PRO A 5 -48.69 -15.79 4.07
CA PRO A 5 -47.51 -16.35 3.44
C PRO A 5 -47.03 -15.52 2.24
N ALA A 6 -47.92 -14.78 1.57
CA ALA A 6 -47.56 -13.90 0.47
C ALA A 6 -46.72 -12.71 0.97
N LYS A 7 -47.13 -12.08 2.09
CA LYS A 7 -46.37 -10.98 2.71
C LYS A 7 -44.99 -11.42 3.17
N LYS A 8 -44.87 -12.63 3.76
CA LYS A 8 -43.57 -13.19 4.15
C LYS A 8 -42.66 -13.47 2.97
N LYS A 9 -43.22 -13.92 1.85
CA LYS A 9 -42.47 -14.12 0.61
C LYS A 9 -41.95 -12.81 0.05
N ASP A 10 -42.78 -11.77 0.03
CA ASP A 10 -42.37 -10.44 -0.45
C ASP A 10 -41.29 -9.82 0.44
N GLU A 11 -41.43 -9.95 1.76
CA GLU A 11 -40.42 -9.53 2.73
C GLU A 11 -39.09 -10.29 2.55
N LEU A 12 -39.16 -11.61 2.35
CA LEU A 12 -37.97 -12.43 2.08
C LEU A 12 -37.27 -12.01 0.78
N LEU A 13 -38.02 -11.78 -0.30
CA LEU A 13 -37.47 -11.34 -1.58
C LEU A 13 -36.82 -9.95 -1.46
N GLN A 14 -37.43 -9.05 -0.69
CA GLN A 14 -36.86 -7.75 -0.40
C GLN A 14 -35.54 -7.88 0.39
N LEU A 15 -35.50 -8.72 1.42
CA LEU A 15 -34.26 -8.97 2.19
C LEU A 15 -33.17 -9.57 1.31
N LEU A 16 -33.50 -10.59 0.51
CA LEU A 16 -32.55 -11.25 -0.41
C LEU A 16 -32.02 -10.27 -1.47
N SER A 17 -32.84 -9.35 -1.95
CA SER A 17 -32.42 -8.32 -2.91
C SER A 17 -31.36 -7.36 -2.34
N GLN A 18 -31.27 -7.23 -1.02
CA GLN A 18 -30.30 -6.35 -0.36
C GLN A 18 -29.00 -7.07 0.02
N VAL A 19 -28.99 -8.42 0.04
CA VAL A 19 -27.86 -9.23 0.53
C VAL A 19 -26.56 -8.88 -0.19
N GLU A 20 -26.58 -8.73 -1.52
CA GLU A 20 -25.37 -8.42 -2.29
C GLU A 20 -24.73 -7.10 -1.86
N SER A 21 -25.52 -6.03 -1.75
CA SER A 21 -25.03 -4.72 -1.31
C SER A 21 -24.52 -4.72 0.13
N GLN A 22 -25.15 -5.50 1.01
CA GLN A 22 -24.72 -5.63 2.41
C GLN A 22 -23.46 -6.48 2.53
N ALA A 23 -23.34 -7.54 1.72
CA ALA A 23 -22.13 -8.36 1.64
C ALA A 23 -20.92 -7.55 1.15
N GLN A 24 -21.07 -6.75 0.09
CA GLN A 24 -20.00 -5.86 -0.39
C GLN A 24 -19.54 -4.85 0.68
N ARG A 25 -20.48 -4.29 1.44
CA ARG A 25 -20.14 -3.39 2.56
C ARG A 25 -19.39 -4.12 3.66
N LEU A 26 -19.81 -5.33 4.01
CA LEU A 26 -19.14 -6.17 5.01
C LEU A 26 -17.73 -6.57 4.55
N GLU A 27 -17.55 -6.90 3.28
CA GLU A 27 -16.24 -7.20 2.68
C GLU A 27 -15.31 -5.98 2.71
N ALA A 28 -15.80 -4.80 2.33
CA ALA A 28 -15.04 -3.55 2.39
C ALA A 28 -14.58 -3.25 3.82
N LEU A 29 -15.50 -3.35 4.78
CA LEU A 29 -15.22 -3.19 6.20
C LEU A 29 -14.19 -4.22 6.71
N GLY A 30 -14.33 -5.49 6.32
CA GLY A 30 -13.35 -6.53 6.60
C GLY A 30 -11.95 -6.18 6.08
N GLY A 31 -11.88 -5.63 4.87
CA GLY A 31 -10.66 -5.07 4.29
C GLY A 31 -10.05 -3.95 5.14
N ASP A 32 -10.87 -3.01 5.61
CA ASP A 32 -10.42 -1.90 6.45
C ASP A 32 -9.92 -2.37 7.84
N ILE A 33 -10.57 -3.36 8.47
CA ILE A 33 -10.07 -4.00 9.70
C ILE A 33 -8.68 -4.60 9.46
N VAL A 34 -8.54 -5.37 8.37
CA VAL A 34 -7.28 -6.03 8.04
C VAL A 34 -6.17 -5.02 7.79
N ARG A 35 -6.47 -3.93 7.07
CA ARG A 35 -5.54 -2.81 6.82
C ARG A 35 -5.16 -2.10 8.12
N SER A 36 -6.14 -1.81 8.97
CA SER A 36 -5.99 -1.15 10.26
C SER A 36 -5.13 -1.96 11.24
N ALA A 37 -5.42 -3.27 11.38
CA ALA A 37 -4.65 -4.19 12.19
C ALA A 37 -3.18 -4.29 11.73
N ARG A 38 -2.95 -4.24 10.41
CA ARG A 38 -1.59 -4.24 9.85
C ARG A 38 -0.85 -2.96 10.13
N LEU A 39 -1.49 -1.81 9.91
CA LEU A 39 -0.88 -0.53 10.19
C LEU A 39 -0.46 -0.47 11.67
N SER A 40 -1.35 -0.92 12.56
CA SER A 40 -1.06 -1.03 14.00
C SER A 40 0.14 -1.95 14.27
N ARG A 41 0.22 -3.12 13.63
CA ARG A 41 1.37 -4.04 13.76
C ARG A 41 2.66 -3.45 13.19
N ASP A 42 2.60 -2.80 12.04
CA ASP A 42 3.76 -2.23 11.34
C ASP A 42 4.32 -1.02 12.14
N VAL A 43 3.48 -0.25 12.84
CA VAL A 43 3.89 0.92 13.65
C VAL A 43 4.29 0.55 15.09
N ALA A 44 3.75 -0.52 15.68
CA ALA A 44 4.02 -0.91 17.06
C ALA A 44 5.51 -1.17 17.35
N GLY A 45 6.23 -1.81 16.42
CA GLY A 45 7.66 -2.09 16.55
C GLY A 45 8.50 -0.80 16.67
N PRO A 46 8.49 0.08 15.66
CA PRO A 46 9.20 1.36 15.71
C PRO A 46 8.84 2.24 16.91
N LEU A 47 7.56 2.29 17.32
CA LEU A 47 7.17 3.06 18.50
C LEU A 47 7.67 2.45 19.81
N ARG A 48 7.70 1.11 19.91
CA ARG A 48 8.30 0.44 21.07
C ARG A 48 9.79 0.80 21.17
N ASP A 49 10.53 0.74 20.06
CA ASP A 49 11.95 1.10 20.02
C ASP A 49 12.17 2.55 20.47
N LEU A 50 11.29 3.47 20.05
CA LEU A 50 11.31 4.86 20.48
C LEU A 50 11.07 5.01 21.98
N PHE A 51 10.01 4.42 22.52
CA PHE A 51 9.66 4.56 23.94
C PHE A 51 10.66 3.85 24.88
N LEU A 52 11.47 2.92 24.38
CA LEU A 52 12.57 2.32 25.14
C LEU A 52 13.74 3.30 25.36
N VAL A 53 13.95 4.26 24.46
CA VAL A 53 15.11 5.16 24.50
C VAL A 53 14.77 6.60 24.91
N VAL A 54 13.49 7.00 24.80
CA VAL A 54 13.02 8.32 25.20
C VAL A 54 12.95 8.43 26.73
N PRO A 55 13.66 9.39 27.37
CA PRO A 55 13.56 9.61 28.80
C PRO A 55 12.15 10.06 29.21
N VAL A 56 11.69 9.65 30.40
CA VAL A 56 10.34 9.94 30.91
C VAL A 56 10.02 11.44 30.93
N GLY A 57 11.03 12.28 31.22
CA GLY A 57 10.89 13.74 31.27
C GLY A 57 10.77 14.44 29.91
N ASN A 58 10.97 13.73 28.80
CA ASN A 58 10.89 14.30 27.47
C ASN A 58 9.47 14.36 26.90
N LEU A 59 8.50 13.77 27.59
CA LEU A 59 7.08 13.85 27.26
C LEU A 59 6.29 14.36 28.46
N SER A 60 5.29 15.21 28.19
CA SER A 60 4.38 15.66 29.23
C SER A 60 3.52 14.49 29.74
N SER A 61 3.03 14.60 30.98
CA SER A 61 2.10 13.62 31.55
C SER A 61 0.86 13.42 30.67
N GLU A 62 0.38 14.49 30.04
CA GLU A 62 -0.71 14.44 29.07
C GLU A 62 -0.36 13.59 27.84
N HIS A 63 0.83 13.75 27.27
CA HIS A 63 1.27 12.93 26.13
C HIS A 63 1.39 11.46 26.51
N TRP A 64 1.96 11.15 27.68
CA TRP A 64 2.01 9.77 28.19
C TRP A 64 0.61 9.18 28.37
N HIS A 65 -0.32 9.95 28.95
CA HIS A 65 -1.69 9.52 29.14
C HIS A 65 -2.39 9.24 27.81
N ARG A 66 -2.28 10.15 26.82
CA ARG A 66 -2.86 9.95 25.49
C ARG A 66 -2.34 8.67 24.84
N GLN A 67 -1.03 8.44 24.83
CA GLN A 67 -0.44 7.23 24.24
C GLN A 67 -0.97 5.96 24.91
N VAL A 68 -0.97 5.90 26.24
CA VAL A 68 -1.51 4.74 26.99
C VAL A 68 -2.99 4.53 26.68
N THR A 69 -3.79 5.61 26.65
CA THR A 69 -5.22 5.53 26.36
C THR A 69 -5.48 5.03 24.94
N SER A 70 -4.79 5.54 23.92
CA SER A 70 -4.93 5.08 22.53
C SER A 70 -4.62 3.59 22.38
N TRP A 71 -3.52 3.10 22.95
CA TRP A 71 -3.17 1.67 22.87
C TRP A 71 -4.11 0.77 23.69
N ARG A 72 -4.62 1.24 24.83
CA ARG A 72 -5.65 0.53 25.59
C ARG A 72 -6.96 0.43 24.82
N SER A 73 -7.42 1.53 24.22
CA SER A 73 -8.63 1.54 23.39
C SER A 73 -8.50 0.57 22.22
N TRP A 74 -7.33 0.53 21.56
CA TRP A 74 -7.05 -0.46 20.52
C TRP A 74 -7.16 -1.91 21.03
N HIS A 75 -6.55 -2.22 22.18
CA HIS A 75 -6.63 -3.56 22.78
C HIS A 75 -8.07 -3.97 23.16
N VAL A 76 -8.85 -3.06 23.73
CA VAL A 76 -10.26 -3.30 24.07
C VAL A 76 -11.07 -3.57 22.82
N ALA A 77 -10.93 -2.72 21.80
CA ALA A 77 -11.69 -2.83 20.56
C ALA A 77 -11.40 -4.14 19.80
N VAL A 78 -10.16 -4.64 19.82
CA VAL A 78 -9.82 -5.98 19.28
C VAL A 78 -10.54 -7.10 20.04
N GLY A 79 -10.54 -7.06 21.37
CA GLY A 79 -11.23 -8.07 22.18
C GLY A 79 -12.75 -8.09 21.93
N GLU A 80 -13.35 -6.92 21.76
CA GLU A 80 -14.79 -6.81 21.43
C GLU A 80 -15.11 -7.40 20.05
N VAL A 81 -14.27 -7.16 19.03
CA VAL A 81 -14.43 -7.77 17.70
C VAL A 81 -14.33 -9.29 17.74
N GLU A 82 -13.40 -9.85 18.53
CA GLU A 82 -13.28 -11.31 18.70
C GLU A 82 -14.57 -11.91 19.30
N THR A 83 -15.16 -11.24 20.29
CA THR A 83 -16.40 -11.70 20.92
C THR A 83 -17.64 -11.55 20.02
N ALA A 84 -17.63 -10.59 19.10
CA ALA A 84 -18.76 -10.27 18.22
C ALA A 84 -18.78 -11.03 16.89
N ARG A 85 -17.81 -11.93 16.65
CA ARG A 85 -17.63 -12.64 15.37
C ARG A 85 -18.87 -13.38 14.84
N THR A 86 -19.83 -13.72 15.71
CA THR A 86 -21.05 -14.46 15.36
C THR A 86 -22.28 -13.57 15.12
N ALA A 87 -22.21 -12.26 15.37
CA ALA A 87 -23.31 -11.32 15.22
C ALA A 87 -22.96 -10.22 14.20
N VAL A 88 -23.49 -10.33 12.97
CA VAL A 88 -23.13 -9.47 11.83
C VAL A 88 -23.27 -7.97 12.15
N ASN A 89 -24.35 -7.55 12.80
CA ASN A 89 -24.58 -6.13 13.09
C ASN A 89 -23.61 -5.57 14.15
N SER A 90 -23.33 -6.34 15.20
CA SER A 90 -22.37 -5.95 16.24
C SER A 90 -20.94 -5.97 15.71
N PHE A 91 -20.62 -6.95 14.87
CA PHE A 91 -19.35 -7.02 14.17
C PHE A 91 -19.14 -5.79 13.28
N VAL A 92 -20.15 -5.35 12.51
CA VAL A 92 -20.04 -4.17 11.64
C VAL A 92 -19.72 -2.89 12.44
N ALA A 93 -20.46 -2.65 13.52
CA ALA A 93 -20.26 -1.47 14.37
C ALA A 93 -18.89 -1.46 15.07
N LEU A 94 -18.49 -2.59 15.67
CA LEU A 94 -17.22 -2.71 16.38
C LEU A 94 -16.00 -2.66 15.46
N SER A 95 -16.13 -3.22 14.26
CA SER A 95 -15.11 -3.13 13.22
C SER A 95 -14.89 -1.71 12.72
N SER A 96 -15.96 -0.93 12.57
CA SER A 96 -15.88 0.49 12.24
C SER A 96 -15.17 1.28 13.36
N ALA A 97 -15.42 0.93 14.62
CA ALA A 97 -14.73 1.51 15.77
C ALA A 97 -13.22 1.17 15.77
N VAL A 98 -12.83 -0.08 15.50
CA VAL A 98 -11.42 -0.50 15.38
C VAL A 98 -10.71 0.20 14.22
N ALA A 99 -11.38 0.34 13.07
CA ALA A 99 -10.85 1.05 11.92
C ALA A 99 -10.61 2.54 12.26
N SER A 100 -11.55 3.17 12.96
CA SER A 100 -11.47 4.58 13.34
C SER A 100 -10.43 4.84 14.44
N SER A 101 -10.42 4.04 15.50
CA SER A 101 -9.50 4.21 16.64
C SER A 101 -8.03 4.09 16.25
N SER A 102 -7.73 3.27 15.24
CA SER A 102 -6.37 3.07 14.76
C SER A 102 -5.85 4.26 13.96
N CYS A 103 -6.73 5.06 13.35
CA CYS A 103 -6.37 6.30 12.66
C CYS A 103 -5.98 7.41 13.67
N GLU A 104 -6.62 7.42 14.85
CA GLU A 104 -6.38 8.41 15.91
C GLU A 104 -5.06 8.18 16.68
N THR A 105 -4.48 6.97 16.65
CA THR A 105 -3.28 6.61 17.41
C THR A 105 -2.03 7.43 17.00
N PHE A 106 -2.05 8.13 15.87
CA PHE A 106 -0.87 8.82 15.32
C PHE A 106 -0.78 10.30 15.73
N THR A 107 -0.80 10.56 17.03
CA THR A 107 -0.42 11.89 17.53
C THR A 107 1.11 12.02 17.47
N MET A 108 1.63 13.02 16.73
CA MET A 108 3.07 13.30 16.62
C MET A 108 3.71 13.41 18.01
N VAL A 109 4.75 12.62 18.26
CA VAL A 109 5.56 12.69 19.49
C VAL A 109 6.52 13.88 19.35
N SER A 110 6.15 15.03 19.92
CA SER A 110 7.05 16.19 20.01
C SER A 110 8.01 16.01 21.19
N LEU A 111 9.26 15.66 20.91
CA LEU A 111 10.32 15.53 21.91
C LEU A 111 10.93 16.90 22.25
N THR A 112 11.19 17.16 23.53
CA THR A 112 11.92 18.36 24.00
C THR A 112 13.43 18.29 23.70
N PRO A 113 14.17 19.42 23.66
CA PRO A 113 15.35 19.57 22.80
C PRO A 113 16.70 19.08 23.39
N HIS A 114 16.71 18.29 24.47
CA HIS A 114 17.96 17.81 25.08
C HIS A 114 18.03 16.28 25.10
N LEU A 115 18.05 15.69 23.91
CA LEU A 115 18.37 14.29 23.73
C LEU A 115 19.88 14.13 23.52
N SER A 116 20.45 13.06 24.06
CA SER A 116 21.84 12.71 23.76
C SER A 116 21.99 12.37 22.26
N PRO A 117 23.19 12.53 21.67
CA PRO A 117 23.44 12.22 20.26
C PRO A 117 23.07 10.77 19.87
N SER A 118 23.28 9.80 20.77
CA SER A 118 22.91 8.40 20.52
C SER A 118 21.39 8.20 20.43
N ILE A 119 20.61 8.90 21.27
CA ILE A 119 19.14 8.83 21.21
C ILE A 119 18.63 9.54 19.96
N LEU A 120 19.26 10.64 19.53
CA LEU A 120 18.89 11.35 18.30
C LEU A 120 19.00 10.45 17.06
N VAL A 121 20.06 9.64 16.95
CA VAL A 121 20.21 8.68 15.84
C VAL A 121 19.06 7.68 15.83
N THR A 122 18.73 7.09 16.98
CA THR A 122 17.59 6.16 17.08
C THR A 122 16.26 6.82 16.76
N VAL A 123 16.05 8.07 17.19
CA VAL A 123 14.83 8.83 16.89
C VAL A 123 14.71 9.09 15.39
N GLU A 124 15.78 9.47 14.71
CA GLU A 124 15.76 9.68 13.25
C GLU A 124 15.54 8.37 12.48
N ASP A 125 16.13 7.26 12.92
CA ASP A 125 15.89 5.94 12.34
C ASP A 125 14.42 5.51 12.50
N VAL A 126 13.82 5.71 13.69
CA VAL A 126 12.40 5.42 13.92
C VAL A 126 11.52 6.34 13.07
N LYS A 127 11.83 7.64 12.99
CA LYS A 127 11.09 8.58 12.13
C LYS A 127 11.13 8.15 10.66
N ALA A 128 12.29 7.71 10.16
CA ALA A 128 12.42 7.23 8.80
C ALA A 128 11.53 5.99 8.56
N ARG A 129 11.55 5.01 9.47
CA ARG A 129 10.69 3.81 9.39
C ARG A 129 9.20 4.16 9.45
N LEU A 130 8.79 5.03 10.36
CA LEU A 130 7.41 5.48 10.48
C LEU A 130 6.95 6.24 9.23
N ARG A 131 7.80 7.12 8.70
CA ARG A 131 7.53 7.84 7.45
C ARG A 131 7.29 6.87 6.29
N GLN A 132 8.14 5.86 6.13
CA GLN A 132 7.95 4.83 5.10
C GLN A 132 6.61 4.09 5.23
N ILE A 133 6.19 3.80 6.46
CA ILE A 133 4.89 3.14 6.73
C ILE A 133 3.73 4.06 6.33
N PHE A 134 3.78 5.35 6.67
CA PHE A 134 2.70 6.30 6.38
C PHE A 134 2.65 6.73 4.91
N GLU A 135 3.80 6.95 4.28
CA GLU A 135 3.88 7.37 2.87
C GLU A 135 3.45 6.26 1.90
N ARG A 136 3.36 5.00 2.35
CA ARG A 136 2.92 3.88 1.51
C ARG A 136 1.53 4.10 0.91
N PHE A 137 0.59 4.68 1.67
CA PHE A 137 -0.79 4.87 1.19
C PHE A 137 -0.91 5.97 0.13
N PRO A 138 -0.40 7.19 0.35
CA PRO A 138 -0.36 8.21 -0.71
C PRO A 138 0.37 7.76 -1.98
N LEU A 139 1.53 7.09 -1.84
CA LEU A 139 2.32 6.65 -2.99
C LEU A 139 1.58 5.63 -3.87
N LEU A 140 0.76 4.77 -3.25
CA LEU A 140 -0.01 3.78 -3.99
C LEU A 140 -1.17 4.45 -4.76
N GLU A 141 -1.88 5.39 -4.12
CA GLU A 141 -2.94 6.16 -4.79
C GLU A 141 -2.37 7.01 -5.94
N GLU A 142 -1.20 7.61 -5.74
CA GLU A 142 -0.45 8.30 -6.79
C GLU A 142 -0.10 7.36 -7.95
N ALA A 143 0.36 6.13 -7.65
CA ALA A 143 0.72 5.15 -8.66
C ALA A 143 -0.50 4.71 -9.46
N GLU A 144 -1.60 4.35 -8.80
CA GLU A 144 -2.84 3.97 -9.46
C GLU A 144 -3.38 5.12 -10.35
N SER A 145 -3.37 6.34 -9.84
CA SER A 145 -3.78 7.54 -10.59
C SER A 145 -2.89 7.78 -11.81
N ALA A 146 -1.57 7.69 -11.64
CA ALA A 146 -0.61 7.84 -12.73
C ALA A 146 -0.76 6.74 -13.78
N MET A 147 -1.02 5.50 -13.36
CA MET A 147 -1.27 4.35 -14.24
C MET A 147 -2.53 4.55 -15.08
N ARG A 148 -3.64 5.00 -14.48
CA ARG A 148 -4.87 5.34 -15.21
C ARG A 148 -4.64 6.49 -16.19
N ARG A 149 -3.94 7.56 -15.78
CA ARG A 149 -3.61 8.69 -16.65
C ARG A 149 -2.85 8.26 -17.91
N VAL A 150 -1.88 7.36 -17.78
CA VAL A 150 -1.11 6.87 -18.94
C VAL A 150 -1.80 5.70 -19.66
N GLY A 151 -2.98 5.25 -19.21
CA GLY A 151 -3.78 4.21 -19.84
C GLY A 151 -3.25 2.78 -19.62
N LEU A 152 -2.64 2.51 -18.46
CA LEU A 152 -2.17 1.17 -18.05
C LEU A 152 -3.26 0.34 -17.34
N ASP A 153 -4.48 0.85 -17.28
CA ASP A 153 -5.70 0.19 -16.82
C ASP A 153 -6.52 -0.41 -17.98
N VAL A 154 -6.20 -0.04 -19.22
CA VAL A 154 -6.91 -0.50 -20.42
C VAL A 154 -6.29 -1.78 -20.96
N ARG A 155 -7.12 -2.81 -21.21
CA ARG A 155 -6.66 -4.10 -21.74
C ARG A 155 -6.23 -4.00 -23.21
N GLY A 156 -4.96 -4.31 -23.47
CA GLY A 156 -4.46 -4.72 -24.79
C GLY A 156 -4.45 -6.25 -24.94
N GLY A 157 -5.60 -6.86 -25.25
CA GLY A 157 -5.72 -8.32 -25.47
C GLY A 157 -6.02 -9.16 -24.22
N ASN A 158 -5.58 -10.43 -24.22
CA ASN A 158 -5.95 -11.47 -23.22
C ASN A 158 -5.04 -11.53 -21.96
N ARG A 159 -4.27 -10.47 -21.69
CA ARG A 159 -3.32 -10.41 -20.57
C ARG A 159 -3.84 -9.49 -19.45
N ARG A 160 -3.43 -9.77 -18.20
CA ARG A 160 -3.64 -8.89 -17.04
C ARG A 160 -3.06 -7.50 -17.34
N THR A 161 -3.76 -6.45 -16.95
CA THR A 161 -3.24 -5.08 -17.09
C THR A 161 -2.11 -4.87 -16.06
N PRO A 162 -1.17 -3.95 -16.31
CA PRO A 162 -0.21 -3.55 -15.28
C PRO A 162 -0.91 -3.12 -13.97
N LEU A 163 -2.06 -2.43 -14.05
CA LEU A 163 -2.80 -2.03 -12.86
C LEU A 163 -3.35 -3.24 -12.08
N ASP A 164 -3.84 -4.28 -12.77
CA ASP A 164 -4.27 -5.53 -12.12
C ASP A 164 -3.10 -6.17 -11.34
N LEU A 165 -1.91 -6.19 -11.92
CA LEU A 165 -0.70 -6.75 -11.30
C LEU A 165 -0.27 -5.96 -10.06
N LEU A 166 -0.40 -4.63 -10.08
CA LEU A 166 -0.15 -3.80 -8.90
C LEU A 166 -1.17 -4.09 -7.78
N SER A 167 -2.44 -4.23 -8.14
CA SER A 167 -3.51 -4.58 -7.20
C SER A 167 -3.30 -5.95 -6.56
N GLU A 168 -2.84 -6.93 -7.34
CA GLU A 168 -2.47 -8.26 -6.86
C GLU A 168 -1.31 -8.20 -5.86
N ALA A 169 -0.23 -7.49 -6.20
CA ALA A 169 0.92 -7.31 -5.31
C ALA A 169 0.52 -6.63 -3.99
N ARG A 170 -0.31 -5.58 -4.08
CA ARG A 170 -0.88 -4.88 -2.92
C ARG A 170 -1.68 -5.84 -2.06
N THR A 171 -2.61 -6.59 -2.67
CA THR A 171 -3.48 -7.53 -1.95
C THR A 171 -2.65 -8.59 -1.24
N ALA A 172 -1.61 -9.13 -1.87
CA ALA A 172 -0.72 -10.09 -1.20
C ALA A 172 0.03 -9.47 0.00
N LEU A 173 0.47 -8.21 -0.09
CA LEU A 173 1.13 -7.50 1.01
C LEU A 173 0.15 -7.17 2.16
N GLU A 174 -1.07 -6.78 1.78
CA GLU A 174 -2.20 -6.41 2.64
C GLU A 174 -3.06 -7.59 3.06
N GLN A 175 -2.81 -8.84 2.61
CA GLN A 175 -3.55 -10.05 2.95
C GLN A 175 -2.69 -11.33 2.69
N PRO A 176 -1.59 -11.62 3.42
CA PRO A 176 -0.88 -12.88 3.21
C PRO A 176 -1.79 -14.02 3.65
N SER A 177 -2.19 -14.85 2.68
CA SER A 177 -2.82 -16.13 2.96
C SER A 177 -1.79 -17.04 3.61
N PHE A 178 -2.19 -17.75 4.67
CA PHE A 178 -1.32 -18.65 5.44
C PHE A 178 -0.75 -19.83 4.61
N GLN A 179 -1.22 -20.04 3.38
CA GLN A 179 -0.82 -21.17 2.53
C GLN A 179 -0.04 -20.82 1.25
N ASP A 180 -0.07 -19.57 0.75
CA ASP A 180 0.62 -19.18 -0.49
C ASP A 180 1.41 -17.85 -0.41
N GLY A 181 1.32 -17.12 0.70
CA GLY A 181 1.71 -15.71 0.76
C GLY A 181 3.13 -15.39 1.21
N GLY A 182 4.16 -16.08 0.73
CA GLY A 182 5.56 -15.68 0.98
C GLY A 182 5.93 -14.36 0.29
N PRO A 183 7.14 -13.80 0.48
CA PRO A 183 7.64 -12.63 -0.26
C PRO A 183 7.42 -12.73 -1.78
N ALA A 184 7.50 -13.94 -2.34
CA ALA A 184 7.22 -14.22 -3.74
C ALA A 184 5.82 -13.75 -4.21
N SER A 185 4.77 -13.94 -3.39
CA SER A 185 3.39 -13.56 -3.73
C SER A 185 3.21 -12.04 -3.92
N VAL A 186 4.08 -11.23 -3.32
CA VAL A 186 4.08 -9.77 -3.44
C VAL A 186 5.04 -9.33 -4.55
N LEU A 187 6.26 -9.86 -4.54
CA LEU A 187 7.36 -9.37 -5.37
C LEU A 187 7.28 -9.84 -6.82
N ILE A 188 6.66 -11.01 -7.08
CA ILE A 188 6.44 -11.47 -8.46
C ILE A 188 5.45 -10.55 -9.18
N PRO A 189 4.22 -10.31 -8.68
CA PRO A 189 3.28 -9.43 -9.37
C PRO A 189 3.77 -7.98 -9.44
N LEU A 190 4.47 -7.48 -8.42
CA LEU A 190 5.08 -6.15 -8.47
C LEU A 190 6.10 -6.04 -9.60
N ARG A 191 7.01 -7.02 -9.73
CA ARG A 191 7.99 -7.02 -10.81
C ARG A 191 7.31 -7.10 -12.18
N GLU A 192 6.32 -7.99 -12.33
CA GLU A 192 5.54 -8.11 -13.56
C GLU A 192 4.84 -6.79 -13.91
N CYS A 193 4.29 -6.07 -12.92
CA CYS A 193 3.70 -4.75 -13.09
C CYS A 193 4.73 -3.75 -13.66
N LEU A 194 5.94 -3.69 -13.10
CA LEU A 194 7.00 -2.78 -13.58
C LEU A 194 7.41 -3.12 -15.02
N ASP A 195 7.69 -4.40 -15.30
CA ASP A 195 8.10 -4.88 -16.61
C ASP A 195 6.98 -4.64 -17.65
N ALA A 196 5.72 -4.89 -17.31
CA ALA A 196 4.57 -4.67 -18.17
C ALA A 196 4.30 -3.18 -18.41
N SER A 197 4.45 -2.33 -17.40
CA SER A 197 4.31 -0.87 -17.54
C SER A 197 5.33 -0.31 -18.51
N ILE A 198 6.61 -0.68 -18.35
CA ILE A 198 7.68 -0.26 -19.26
C ILE A 198 7.39 -0.77 -20.68
N ALA A 199 7.01 -2.03 -20.83
CA ALA A 199 6.74 -2.64 -22.12
C ALA A 199 5.56 -1.95 -22.86
N GLU A 200 4.51 -1.59 -22.13
CA GLU A 200 3.32 -0.97 -22.73
C GLU A 200 3.59 0.48 -23.16
N ILE A 201 4.28 1.27 -22.33
CA ILE A 201 4.69 2.64 -22.69
C ILE A 201 5.65 2.59 -23.90
N LEU A 202 6.60 1.65 -23.90
CA LEU A 202 7.48 1.41 -25.04
C LEU A 202 6.67 1.07 -26.30
N ARG A 203 5.69 0.18 -26.23
CA ARG A 203 4.87 -0.22 -27.39
C ARG A 203 4.20 0.99 -28.05
N ARG A 204 3.78 1.96 -27.23
CA ARG A 204 3.00 3.15 -27.61
C ARG A 204 3.87 4.36 -28.00
N ARG A 205 5.20 4.28 -27.89
CA ARG A 205 6.11 5.35 -28.34
C ARG A 205 5.99 5.60 -29.85
N ARG A 206 6.30 6.83 -30.28
CA ARG A 206 6.18 7.25 -31.68
C ARG A 206 7.16 6.53 -32.61
N THR A 207 8.38 6.26 -32.17
CA THR A 207 9.43 5.65 -33.00
C THR A 207 9.98 4.40 -32.34
N ARG A 208 9.83 3.24 -33.00
CA ARG A 208 10.37 1.98 -32.48
C ARG A 208 11.86 1.89 -32.80
N GLU A 209 12.67 1.85 -31.76
CA GLU A 209 14.12 1.62 -31.83
C GLU A 209 14.53 0.40 -31.00
N PRO A 210 15.60 -0.33 -31.36
CA PRO A 210 16.10 -1.46 -30.57
C PRO A 210 16.63 -0.99 -29.21
N THR A 211 16.12 -1.57 -28.13
CA THR A 211 16.50 -1.24 -26.75
C THR A 211 16.75 -2.54 -25.97
N PRO A 212 17.96 -3.12 -26.04
CA PRO A 212 18.23 -4.45 -25.50
C PRO A 212 18.23 -4.45 -23.96
N LYS A 213 18.73 -3.40 -23.31
CA LYS A 213 18.79 -3.30 -21.85
C LYS A 213 17.66 -2.44 -21.27
N VAL A 214 17.37 -2.64 -19.99
CA VAL A 214 16.37 -1.83 -19.27
C VAL A 214 16.76 -0.36 -19.24
N ARG A 215 18.04 -0.05 -19.05
CA ARG A 215 18.54 1.31 -19.15
C ARG A 215 18.27 1.94 -20.53
N ASP A 216 18.56 1.22 -21.61
CA ASP A 216 18.34 1.70 -22.98
C ASP A 216 16.86 1.98 -23.26
N LYS A 217 15.98 1.12 -22.72
CA LYS A 217 14.51 1.29 -22.78
C LYS A 217 14.08 2.60 -22.14
N LEU A 218 14.57 2.90 -20.94
CA LEU A 218 14.18 4.11 -20.20
C LEU A 218 14.73 5.38 -20.85
N ILE A 219 15.96 5.34 -21.37
CA ILE A 219 16.52 6.46 -22.15
C ILE A 219 15.69 6.71 -23.42
N SER A 220 15.30 5.66 -24.13
CA SER A 220 14.40 5.74 -25.30
C SER A 220 13.07 6.41 -24.96
N LEU A 221 12.45 6.00 -23.84
CA LEU A 221 11.23 6.65 -23.35
C LEU A 221 11.46 8.13 -23.04
N GLY A 222 12.57 8.48 -22.40
CA GLY A 222 12.91 9.86 -22.09
C GLY A 222 13.07 10.75 -23.32
N ARG A 223 13.61 10.22 -24.42
CA ARG A 223 13.75 10.98 -25.67
C ARG A 223 12.43 11.21 -26.39
N GLN A 224 11.48 10.29 -26.26
CA GLN A 224 10.29 10.27 -27.11
C GLN A 224 9.01 10.67 -26.39
N CYS A 225 8.95 10.47 -25.07
CA CYS A 225 7.73 10.55 -24.28
C CYS A 225 7.92 11.33 -22.97
N ALA A 226 9.06 12.01 -22.76
CA ALA A 226 9.26 12.79 -21.53
C ALA A 226 8.38 14.04 -21.49
N ARG A 227 7.93 14.39 -20.28
CA ARG A 227 7.35 15.70 -20.02
C ARG A 227 8.35 16.82 -20.26
N ALA A 228 7.83 17.97 -20.69
CA ALA A 228 8.62 19.17 -20.90
C ALA A 228 9.42 19.55 -19.65
N GLY A 229 10.69 19.91 -19.85
CA GLY A 229 11.61 20.32 -18.77
C GLY A 229 12.44 19.20 -18.15
N LEU A 230 12.18 17.92 -18.47
CA LEU A 230 13.01 16.82 -18.02
C LEU A 230 14.20 16.57 -18.96
N GLN A 231 15.40 16.48 -18.38
CA GLN A 231 16.61 16.18 -19.14
C GLN A 231 16.76 14.68 -19.38
N VAL A 232 17.44 14.29 -20.46
CA VAL A 232 17.75 12.88 -20.77
C VAL A 232 18.53 12.20 -19.62
N THR A 233 19.39 12.94 -18.93
CA THR A 233 20.15 12.48 -17.76
C THR A 233 19.27 12.00 -16.61
N TYR A 234 18.02 12.50 -16.49
CA TYR A 234 17.04 11.97 -15.54
C TYR A 234 16.68 10.52 -15.85
N PHE A 235 16.42 10.21 -17.13
CA PHE A 235 16.08 8.86 -17.57
C PHE A 235 17.28 7.90 -17.55
N GLU A 236 18.50 8.41 -17.67
CA GLU A 236 19.71 7.61 -17.44
C GLU A 236 19.82 7.14 -15.99
N ARG A 237 19.57 8.04 -15.03
CA ARG A 237 19.55 7.71 -13.59
C ARG A 237 18.42 6.74 -13.27
N LEU A 238 17.21 7.04 -13.75
CA LEU A 238 16.07 6.15 -13.63
C LEU A 238 16.34 4.76 -14.24
N GLY A 239 17.09 4.72 -15.34
CA GLY A 239 17.61 3.50 -15.96
C GLY A 239 18.48 2.65 -15.02
N THR A 240 19.45 3.28 -14.38
CA THR A 240 20.32 2.63 -13.39
C THR A 240 19.55 2.14 -12.16
N ASP A 241 18.61 2.95 -11.67
CA ASP A 241 17.78 2.60 -10.52
C ASP A 241 16.85 1.42 -10.84
N ALA A 242 16.27 1.40 -12.05
CA ALA A 242 15.44 0.30 -12.52
C ALA A 242 16.22 -1.02 -12.61
N GLU A 243 17.43 -1.00 -13.16
CA GLU A 243 18.27 -2.21 -13.27
C GLU A 243 18.58 -2.79 -11.88
N ARG A 244 18.96 -1.94 -10.92
CA ARG A 244 19.20 -2.37 -9.54
C ARG A 244 17.93 -2.93 -8.89
N LEU A 245 16.83 -2.19 -8.96
CA LEU A 245 15.56 -2.57 -8.36
C LEU A 245 15.03 -3.90 -8.93
N LEU A 246 15.05 -4.08 -10.25
CA LEU A 246 14.58 -5.32 -10.88
C LEU A 246 15.45 -6.51 -10.47
N ASN A 247 16.77 -6.32 -10.32
CA ASN A 247 17.66 -7.37 -9.81
C ASN A 247 17.35 -7.71 -8.35
N ASP A 248 17.14 -6.70 -7.50
CA ASP A 248 16.75 -6.89 -6.09
C ASP A 248 15.42 -7.68 -5.99
N LEU A 249 14.41 -7.30 -6.78
CA LEU A 249 13.10 -7.97 -6.86
C LEU A 249 13.20 -9.41 -7.35
N SER A 250 14.16 -9.72 -8.23
CA SER A 250 14.41 -11.10 -8.70
C SER A 250 15.10 -11.95 -7.65
N ALA A 251 16.13 -11.42 -6.99
CA ALA A 251 16.90 -12.14 -5.98
C ALA A 251 16.09 -12.42 -4.71
N ALA A 252 15.21 -11.49 -4.33
CA ALA A 252 14.39 -11.56 -3.13
C ALA A 252 13.34 -12.69 -3.10
N LYS A 253 13.09 -13.38 -4.23
CA LYS A 253 12.06 -14.43 -4.35
C LYS A 253 12.39 -15.71 -3.58
N GLN A 254 13.64 -15.93 -3.20
CA GLN A 254 14.13 -17.17 -2.56
C GLN A 254 14.65 -16.97 -1.12
N ALA A 255 14.66 -15.74 -0.61
CA ALA A 255 15.20 -15.43 0.71
C ALA A 255 14.11 -15.48 1.79
N GLY A 256 14.47 -15.92 3.00
CA GLY A 256 13.68 -15.74 4.22
C GLY A 256 13.61 -14.26 4.61
N MET A 257 12.93 -13.45 3.79
CA MET A 257 12.83 -12.01 3.91
C MET A 257 11.88 -11.63 5.05
N SER A 258 12.30 -10.69 5.91
CA SER A 258 11.43 -10.13 6.94
C SER A 258 10.31 -9.30 6.32
N ARG A 259 9.21 -9.11 7.06
CA ARG A 259 8.09 -8.26 6.61
C ARG A 259 8.54 -6.81 6.35
N GLU A 260 9.46 -6.29 7.14
CA GLU A 260 10.03 -4.95 6.98
C GLU A 260 10.79 -4.84 5.67
N GLN A 261 11.67 -5.81 5.38
CA GLN A 261 12.42 -5.88 4.13
C GLN A 261 11.48 -6.01 2.91
N LEU A 262 10.43 -6.82 3.03
CA LEU A 262 9.41 -6.99 2.00
C LEU A 262 8.66 -5.67 1.73
N THR A 263 8.28 -4.98 2.80
CA THR A 263 7.56 -3.70 2.72
C THR A 263 8.44 -2.62 2.12
N GLU A 264 9.71 -2.55 2.50
CA GLU A 264 10.70 -1.62 1.94
C GLU A 264 10.90 -1.87 0.44
N LEU A 265 11.06 -3.12 0.03
CA LEU A 265 11.26 -3.44 -1.38
C LEU A 265 10.01 -3.16 -2.22
N PHE A 266 8.82 -3.38 -1.66
CA PHE A 266 7.57 -2.96 -2.28
C PHE A 266 7.47 -1.43 -2.44
N HIS A 267 7.83 -0.68 -1.38
CA HIS A 267 7.84 0.78 -1.39
C HIS A 267 8.82 1.35 -2.43
N ARG A 268 10.04 0.79 -2.53
CA ARG A 268 11.00 1.13 -3.60
C ARG A 268 10.43 0.88 -4.99
N GLY A 269 9.63 -0.17 -5.16
CA GLY A 269 8.86 -0.44 -6.38
C GLY A 269 7.87 0.67 -6.73
N LEU A 270 7.08 1.14 -5.76
CA LEU A 270 6.14 2.24 -5.92
C LEU A 270 6.84 3.56 -6.27
N LEU A 271 7.94 3.89 -5.57
CA LEU A 271 8.72 5.11 -5.83
C LEU A 271 9.24 5.13 -7.27
N PHE A 272 9.79 4.01 -7.74
CA PHE A 272 10.24 3.88 -9.12
C PHE A 272 9.08 4.02 -10.11
N LEU A 273 7.95 3.34 -9.86
CA LEU A 273 6.77 3.42 -10.72
C LEU A 273 6.23 4.85 -10.81
N ASN A 274 6.08 5.54 -9.69
CA ASN A 274 5.66 6.95 -9.65
C ASN A 274 6.63 7.85 -10.40
N ALA A 275 7.94 7.74 -10.13
CA ALA A 275 8.95 8.52 -10.82
C ALA A 275 8.90 8.32 -12.34
N LEU A 276 8.79 7.07 -12.79
CA LEU A 276 8.64 6.73 -14.19
C LEU A 276 7.36 7.35 -14.76
N LEU A 277 6.19 7.04 -14.22
CA LEU A 277 4.93 7.45 -14.80
C LEU A 277 4.76 8.97 -14.80
N GLN A 278 5.13 9.65 -13.71
CA GLN A 278 5.08 11.12 -13.63
C GLN A 278 6.01 11.79 -14.64
N SER A 279 7.10 11.12 -15.05
CA SER A 279 8.02 11.64 -16.07
C SER A 279 7.50 11.52 -17.51
N ILE A 280 6.44 10.73 -17.74
CA ILE A 280 5.87 10.48 -19.07
C ILE A 280 4.75 11.48 -19.39
N ASP A 281 4.83 12.06 -20.58
CA ASP A 281 3.78 12.83 -21.23
C ASP A 281 2.88 11.89 -22.03
N GLU A 282 1.65 11.72 -21.54
CA GLU A 282 0.63 10.86 -22.13
C GLU A 282 0.21 11.30 -23.54
N THR A 283 0.35 12.60 -23.88
CA THR A 283 -0.04 13.14 -25.19
C THR A 283 0.93 12.73 -26.30
N LEU A 284 2.13 12.29 -25.93
CA LEU A 284 3.14 11.79 -26.86
C LEU A 284 2.98 10.28 -27.15
N LEU A 285 2.16 9.58 -26.36
CA LEU A 285 1.86 8.17 -26.55
C LEU A 285 0.79 7.98 -27.64
N ARG A 286 0.96 6.95 -28.46
CA ARG A 286 -0.08 6.49 -29.39
C ARG A 286 -1.28 5.94 -28.60
N SER A 287 -2.49 6.09 -29.14
CA SER A 287 -3.68 5.48 -28.55
C SER A 287 -3.55 3.96 -28.52
N THR A 288 -4.15 3.35 -27.49
CA THR A 288 -4.03 1.93 -27.17
C THR A 288 -4.57 1.03 -28.27
#